data_AF-A0A923MIV5-F1
#
_entry.id   AF-A0A923MIV5-F1
#
_cell.length_a   1.000
_cell.length_b   1.000
_cell.length_c   1.000
_cell.angle_alpha   90.00
_cell.angle_beta   90.00
_cell.angle_gamma   90.00
#
_symmetry.space_group_name_H-M   'P 1'
#
loop_
_entity.id
_entity.type
_entity.pdbx_description
1 polymer ?
#
loop_
_entity_poly.entity_id
_entity_poly.type
_entity_poly.pdbx_seq_one_letter_code
_entity_poly.pdbx_strand_id
1 'polypeptide(L)'
;MERNLHEPEIYDFRQHDRLWQRVGPGLEPYPETTAEAMPRREELPPAQESQLPGAEPNPCCMGSEAMELLTVLEGYIEEELEDRRRYLALSRQAPSWARQTLRDMAEEENGHARRLMAARYLITGQPYRPNLVCGVFCPGRWAEELRRSYHEEACSGLNYARTADGTTDVCLVKLLNELSEDEYRHAERLMALLERSLGRQGNC
;
A
#
# COMPACT_ATOMS: atom_id res chain seq x y z
N MET A 1 -23.52 -38.05 23.06
CA MET A 1 -23.66 -38.97 21.91
C MET A 1 -23.75 -38.09 20.69
N GLU A 2 -22.60 -37.87 20.05
CA GLU A 2 -22.45 -37.01 18.88
C GLU A 2 -23.12 -37.68 17.68
N ARG A 3 -24.01 -36.94 17.00
CA ARG A 3 -24.57 -37.36 15.71
C ARG A 3 -23.58 -36.98 14.62
N ASN A 4 -22.99 -37.97 13.96
CA ASN A 4 -22.24 -37.78 12.73
C ASN A 4 -23.19 -37.23 11.64
N LEU A 5 -22.90 -36.02 11.15
CA LEU A 5 -23.76 -35.25 10.24
C LEU A 5 -23.31 -35.33 8.77
N HIS A 6 -22.41 -36.22 8.39
CA HIS A 6 -21.92 -36.34 7.00
C HIS A 6 -21.74 -37.82 6.62
N GLU A 7 -22.83 -38.51 6.33
CA GLU A 7 -22.78 -39.56 5.31
C GLU A 7 -23.00 -38.89 3.96
N PRO A 8 -22.08 -39.02 2.98
CA PRO A 8 -22.35 -38.55 1.64
C PRO A 8 -23.38 -39.51 1.03
N GLU A 9 -24.66 -39.15 1.07
CA GLU A 9 -25.65 -39.81 0.24
C GLU A 9 -25.18 -39.72 -1.21
N ILE A 10 -24.93 -40.87 -1.84
CA ILE A 10 -24.56 -40.95 -3.25
C ILE A 10 -25.77 -40.45 -4.04
N TYR A 11 -25.71 -39.20 -4.48
CA TYR A 11 -26.78 -38.59 -5.24
C TYR A 11 -26.90 -39.28 -6.60
N ASP A 12 -27.99 -40.01 -6.81
CA ASP A 12 -28.25 -40.73 -8.05
C ASP A 12 -28.86 -39.81 -9.11
N PHE A 13 -28.03 -39.39 -10.06
CA PHE A 13 -28.43 -38.49 -11.14
C PHE A 13 -29.45 -39.11 -12.11
N ARG A 14 -29.60 -40.44 -12.15
CA ARG A 14 -30.53 -41.16 -13.04
C ARG A 14 -32.01 -40.92 -12.70
N GLN A 15 -32.30 -40.37 -11.52
CA GLN A 15 -33.67 -40.04 -11.12
C GLN A 15 -34.38 -39.08 -12.09
N HIS A 16 -33.64 -38.32 -12.91
CA HIS A 16 -34.17 -37.30 -13.83
C HIS A 16 -34.30 -37.79 -15.28
N ASP A 17 -34.04 -39.06 -15.58
CA ASP A 17 -34.05 -39.60 -16.95
C ASP A 17 -35.40 -39.43 -17.67
N ARG A 18 -36.51 -39.50 -16.92
CA ARG A 18 -37.87 -39.27 -17.44
C ARG A 18 -38.12 -37.83 -17.90
N LEU A 19 -37.33 -36.88 -17.39
CA LEU A 19 -37.38 -35.48 -17.80
C LEU A 19 -36.59 -35.30 -19.10
N TRP A 20 -35.45 -35.98 -19.22
CA TRP A 20 -34.62 -36.01 -20.43
C TRP A 20 -35.27 -36.69 -21.63
N GLN A 21 -36.01 -37.78 -21.44
CA GLN A 21 -36.72 -38.44 -22.55
C GLN A 21 -37.81 -37.56 -23.20
N ARG A 22 -38.28 -36.51 -22.52
CA ARG A 22 -39.24 -35.55 -23.08
C ARG A 22 -38.60 -34.52 -24.01
N VAL A 23 -37.34 -34.16 -23.78
CA VAL A 23 -36.61 -33.15 -24.56
C VAL A 23 -35.76 -33.77 -25.69
N GLY A 24 -35.41 -35.05 -25.58
CA GLY A 24 -34.64 -35.78 -26.59
C GLY A 24 -34.84 -37.28 -26.50
N PRO A 25 -35.94 -37.85 -27.03
CA PRO A 25 -36.33 -39.25 -26.82
C PRO A 25 -35.39 -40.30 -27.45
N GLY A 26 -34.44 -39.88 -28.30
CA GLY A 26 -33.45 -40.75 -28.93
C GLY A 26 -32.01 -40.60 -28.39
N LEU A 27 -31.80 -39.76 -27.37
CA LEU A 27 -30.48 -39.53 -26.78
C LEU A 27 -30.39 -40.24 -25.43
N GLU A 28 -29.38 -41.08 -25.25
CA GLU A 28 -29.04 -41.63 -23.92
C GLU A 28 -28.19 -40.60 -23.16
N PRO A 29 -28.69 -39.96 -22.09
CA PRO A 29 -28.00 -38.82 -21.45
C PRO A 29 -26.75 -39.24 -20.68
N TYR A 30 -26.72 -40.49 -20.21
CA TYR A 30 -25.63 -41.07 -19.43
C TYR A 30 -25.23 -42.42 -20.04
N PRO A 31 -24.56 -42.42 -21.21
CA PRO A 31 -24.07 -43.67 -21.79
C PRO A 31 -23.12 -44.34 -20.80
N GLU A 32 -23.14 -45.67 -20.72
CA GLU A 32 -22.20 -46.42 -19.89
C GLU A 32 -20.79 -46.29 -20.48
N THR A 33 -20.09 -45.21 -20.12
CA THR A 33 -18.67 -45.07 -20.40
C THR A 33 -17.94 -46.01 -19.45
N THR A 34 -17.40 -47.11 -20.00
CA THR A 34 -16.40 -47.90 -19.30
C THR A 34 -15.30 -46.96 -18.81
N ALA A 35 -14.95 -47.04 -17.52
CA ALA A 35 -14.03 -46.13 -16.82
C ALA A 35 -12.63 -45.99 -17.47
N GLU A 36 -12.33 -46.79 -18.50
CA GLU A 36 -11.11 -46.70 -19.32
C GLU A 36 -11.10 -45.52 -20.30
N ALA A 37 -12.22 -44.84 -20.56
CA ALA A 37 -12.31 -43.77 -21.56
C ALA A 37 -12.23 -42.33 -21.00
N MET A 38 -12.22 -42.15 -19.68
CA MET A 38 -11.92 -40.84 -19.09
C MET A 38 -10.42 -40.74 -18.86
N PRO A 39 -9.71 -39.72 -19.40
CA PRO A 39 -8.33 -39.51 -19.01
C PRO A 39 -8.32 -39.30 -17.50
N ARG A 40 -7.62 -40.20 -16.79
CA ARG A 40 -7.37 -40.08 -15.36
C ARG A 40 -6.84 -38.67 -15.13
N ARG A 41 -7.54 -37.86 -14.32
CA ARG A 41 -7.01 -36.59 -13.85
C ARG A 41 -5.80 -36.95 -13.01
N GLU A 42 -4.61 -36.91 -13.61
CA GLU A 42 -3.36 -36.95 -12.86
C GLU A 42 -3.44 -35.77 -11.88
N GLU A 43 -3.53 -36.09 -10.59
CA GLU A 43 -3.25 -35.10 -9.55
C GLU A 43 -1.82 -34.65 -9.80
N LEU A 44 -1.69 -33.44 -10.35
CA LEU A 44 -0.39 -32.86 -10.66
C LEU A 44 0.39 -32.78 -9.35
N PRO A 45 1.67 -33.23 -9.34
CA PRO A 45 2.50 -33.07 -8.16
C PRO A 45 2.61 -31.56 -7.84
N PRO A 46 2.74 -31.16 -6.57
CA PRO A 46 2.75 -29.75 -6.12
C PRO A 46 3.95 -28.93 -6.64
N ALA A 47 4.71 -29.43 -7.61
CA ALA A 47 5.91 -28.83 -8.17
C ALA A 47 5.67 -28.10 -9.52
N GLN A 48 4.43 -27.98 -9.99
CA GLN A 48 4.13 -27.43 -11.32
C GLN A 48 3.63 -25.99 -11.35
N GLU A 49 3.27 -25.38 -10.22
CA GLU A 49 2.89 -23.95 -10.21
C GLU A 49 4.08 -23.05 -10.59
N SER A 50 5.30 -23.46 -10.23
CA SER A 50 6.55 -22.75 -10.54
C SER A 50 7.13 -23.05 -11.92
N GLN A 51 6.44 -23.85 -12.75
CA GLN A 51 6.91 -24.24 -14.10
C GLN A 51 5.99 -23.76 -15.22
N LEU A 52 4.97 -22.95 -14.91
CA LEU A 52 4.17 -22.27 -15.93
C LEU A 52 5.04 -21.18 -16.60
N PRO A 53 5.06 -21.07 -17.94
CA PRO A 53 5.74 -19.97 -18.61
C PRO A 53 5.16 -18.64 -18.13
N GLY A 54 5.97 -17.82 -17.42
CA GLY A 54 5.54 -16.57 -16.78
C GLY A 54 5.49 -16.61 -15.24
N ALA A 55 5.67 -17.77 -14.61
CA ALA A 55 5.83 -17.89 -13.16
C ALA A 55 7.30 -17.68 -12.76
N GLU A 56 7.79 -16.44 -12.86
CA GLU A 56 8.99 -16.05 -12.12
C GLU A 56 8.65 -15.76 -10.65
N PRO A 57 9.58 -16.05 -9.71
CA PRO A 57 9.29 -16.14 -8.28
C PRO A 57 9.19 -14.74 -7.63
N ASN A 58 8.02 -14.13 -7.73
CA ASN A 58 7.19 -13.59 -6.64
C ASN A 58 6.07 -12.75 -7.28
N PRO A 59 4.95 -13.36 -7.72
CA PRO A 59 3.93 -12.69 -8.54
C PRO A 59 3.11 -11.62 -7.79
N CYS A 60 3.48 -11.26 -6.54
CA CYS A 60 2.83 -10.21 -5.79
C CYS A 60 3.56 -8.88 -5.94
N CYS A 61 2.81 -7.79 -5.82
CA CYS A 61 3.36 -6.45 -5.70
C CYS A 61 4.36 -6.34 -4.54
N MET A 62 5.31 -5.42 -4.66
CA MET A 62 6.51 -5.22 -3.85
C MET A 62 7.52 -6.38 -3.96
N GLY A 63 7.75 -6.86 -5.19
CA GLY A 63 8.68 -7.95 -5.56
C GLY A 63 9.94 -7.48 -6.32
N SER A 64 10.45 -8.29 -7.26
CA SER A 64 11.71 -8.00 -7.98
C SER A 64 11.73 -6.66 -8.73
N GLU A 65 10.61 -6.26 -9.35
CA GLU A 65 10.47 -4.97 -10.05
C GLU A 65 10.58 -3.77 -9.08
N ALA A 66 10.17 -3.96 -7.82
CA ALA A 66 10.24 -2.92 -6.80
C ALA A 66 11.66 -2.70 -6.26
N MET A 67 12.61 -3.60 -6.55
CA MET A 67 14.02 -3.46 -6.14
C MET A 67 14.67 -2.23 -6.77
N GLU A 68 14.27 -1.83 -7.97
CA GLU A 68 14.81 -0.63 -8.64
C GLU A 68 14.47 0.66 -7.89
N LEU A 69 13.34 0.67 -7.16
CA LEU A 69 12.91 1.80 -6.35
C LEU A 69 13.51 1.82 -4.94
N LEU A 70 14.32 0.82 -4.55
CA LEU A 70 14.78 0.69 -3.17
C LEU A 70 15.50 1.95 -2.66
N THR A 71 16.43 2.50 -3.44
CA THR A 71 17.16 3.72 -3.08
C THR A 71 16.22 4.92 -2.92
N VAL A 72 15.19 5.01 -3.77
CA VAL A 72 14.19 6.08 -3.72
C VAL A 72 13.34 5.96 -2.45
N LEU A 73 12.87 4.75 -2.13
CA LEU A 73 12.11 4.48 -0.90
C LEU A 73 12.93 4.75 0.36
N GLU A 74 14.21 4.39 0.38
CA GLU A 74 15.10 4.70 1.50
C GLU A 74 15.32 6.21 1.65
N GLY A 75 15.40 6.95 0.54
CA GLY A 75 15.39 8.42 0.56
C GLY A 75 14.14 8.98 1.20
N TYR A 76 12.95 8.53 0.76
CA TYR A 76 11.68 8.96 1.35
C TYR A 76 11.55 8.62 2.83
N ILE A 77 12.03 7.44 3.27
CA ILE A 77 12.03 7.11 4.70
C ILE A 77 12.80 8.15 5.51
N GLU A 78 13.95 8.60 5.01
CA GLU A 78 14.78 9.59 5.72
C GLU A 78 14.15 10.99 5.70
N GLU A 79 13.55 11.39 4.57
CA GLU A 79 12.79 12.64 4.44
C GLU A 79 11.64 12.71 5.46
N GLU A 80 10.77 11.69 5.49
CA GLU A 80 9.63 11.60 6.42
C GLU A 80 10.07 11.63 7.90
N LEU A 81 11.18 10.95 8.21
CA LEU A 81 11.74 10.98 9.56
C LEU A 81 12.35 12.35 9.89
N GLU A 82 12.89 13.07 8.91
CA GLU A 82 13.35 14.43 9.08
C GLU A 82 12.17 15.39 9.29
N ASP A 83 11.11 15.26 8.52
CA ASP A 83 9.93 16.11 8.58
C ASP A 83 9.21 15.94 9.93
N ARG A 84 9.08 14.69 10.42
CA ARG A 84 8.65 14.40 11.80
C ARG A 84 9.49 15.18 12.82
N ARG A 85 10.83 15.12 12.71
CA ARG A 85 11.73 15.83 13.65
C ARG A 85 11.55 17.34 13.55
N ARG A 86 11.42 17.86 12.32
CA ARG A 86 11.23 19.28 12.03
C ARG A 86 9.93 19.79 12.66
N TYR A 87 8.81 19.10 12.45
CA TYR A 87 7.53 19.50 13.01
C TYR A 87 7.48 19.39 14.54
N LEU A 88 8.10 18.37 15.13
CA LEU A 88 8.25 18.32 16.58
C LEU A 88 9.07 19.50 17.12
N ALA A 89 10.18 19.86 16.46
CA ALA A 89 11.02 20.99 16.86
C ALA A 89 10.29 22.34 16.67
N LEU A 90 9.59 22.51 15.56
CA LEU A 90 8.80 23.70 15.25
C LEU A 90 7.63 23.85 16.23
N SER A 91 6.95 22.76 16.60
CA SER A 91 5.82 22.79 17.54
C SER A 91 6.20 23.33 18.94
N ARG A 92 7.45 23.16 19.36
CA ARG A 92 7.96 23.66 20.65
C ARG A 92 8.10 25.18 20.65
N GLN A 93 8.37 25.77 19.49
CA GLN A 93 8.64 27.20 19.30
C GLN A 93 7.42 27.94 18.74
N ALA A 94 6.48 27.20 18.17
CA ALA A 94 5.27 27.75 17.57
C ALA A 94 4.38 28.47 18.60
N PRO A 95 3.62 29.49 18.15
CA PRO A 95 2.52 30.06 18.90
C PRO A 95 1.52 28.98 19.35
N SER A 96 0.89 29.15 20.51
CA SER A 96 0.01 28.13 21.13
C SER A 96 -1.06 27.57 20.18
N TRP A 97 -1.62 28.42 19.32
CA TRP A 97 -2.69 28.09 18.38
C TRP A 97 -2.24 27.20 17.21
N ALA A 98 -0.94 27.09 16.93
CA ALA A 98 -0.38 26.29 15.84
C ALA A 98 0.24 24.96 16.33
N ARG A 99 0.50 24.84 17.64
CA ARG A 99 1.25 23.71 18.20
C ARG A 99 0.60 22.37 17.95
N GLN A 100 -0.72 22.28 18.04
CA GLN A 100 -1.41 21.00 17.89
C GLN A 100 -1.33 20.52 16.44
N THR A 101 -1.64 21.38 15.48
CA THR A 101 -1.53 21.06 14.04
C THR A 101 -0.15 20.52 13.67
N LEU A 102 0.92 21.14 14.17
CA LEU A 102 2.29 20.66 13.91
C LEU A 102 2.60 19.31 14.58
N ARG A 103 2.01 19.01 15.74
CA ARG A 103 2.17 17.68 16.36
C ARG A 103 1.40 16.60 15.61
N ASP A 104 0.22 16.95 15.11
CA ASP A 104 -0.60 16.03 14.32
C ASP A 104 0.14 15.67 13.02
N MET A 105 0.66 16.68 12.30
CA MET A 105 1.53 16.47 11.13
C MET A 105 2.74 15.60 11.46
N ALA A 106 3.46 15.89 12.55
CA ALA A 106 4.61 15.07 12.95
C ALA A 106 4.27 13.59 13.26
N GLU A 107 3.03 13.28 13.64
CA GLU A 107 2.59 11.89 13.80
C GLU A 107 2.13 11.27 12.48
N GLU A 108 1.61 12.07 11.56
CA GLU A 108 1.31 11.68 10.19
C GLU A 108 2.61 11.30 9.43
N GLU A 109 3.67 12.11 9.46
CA GLU A 109 4.98 11.76 8.83
C GLU A 109 5.59 10.49 9.42
N ASN A 110 5.38 10.27 10.72
CA ASN A 110 5.78 9.03 11.36
C ASN A 110 5.00 7.83 10.84
N GLY A 111 3.71 8.04 10.54
CA GLY A 111 2.88 7.11 9.81
C GLY A 111 3.47 6.81 8.44
N HIS A 112 3.80 7.83 7.66
CA HIS A 112 4.39 7.70 6.34
C HIS A 112 5.72 6.93 6.38
N ALA A 113 6.66 7.34 7.23
CA ALA A 113 7.94 6.64 7.45
C ALA A 113 7.73 5.17 7.80
N ARG A 114 6.77 4.84 8.69
CA ARG A 114 6.44 3.44 9.04
C ARG A 114 5.91 2.65 7.85
N ARG A 115 5.04 3.26 7.03
CA ARG A 115 4.48 2.63 5.83
C ARG A 115 5.57 2.37 4.79
N LEU A 116 6.46 3.32 4.56
CA LEU A 116 7.60 3.17 3.65
C LEU A 116 8.61 2.14 4.16
N MET A 117 8.95 2.14 5.44
CA MET A 117 9.79 1.10 6.05
C MET A 117 9.16 -0.30 5.91
N ALA A 118 7.84 -0.41 6.04
CA ALA A 118 7.12 -1.67 5.81
C ALA A 118 7.17 -2.08 4.33
N ALA A 119 6.95 -1.17 3.39
CA ALA A 119 7.09 -1.44 1.95
C ALA A 119 8.51 -1.91 1.61
N ARG A 120 9.53 -1.20 2.10
CA ARG A 120 10.94 -1.60 1.96
C ARG A 120 11.22 -2.98 2.55
N TYR A 121 10.63 -3.30 3.70
CA TYR A 121 10.75 -4.63 4.30
C TYR A 121 10.10 -5.72 3.43
N LEU A 122 8.93 -5.45 2.84
CA LEU A 122 8.27 -6.40 1.94
C LEU A 122 9.12 -6.69 0.70
N ILE A 123 9.82 -5.68 0.16
CA ILE A 123 10.72 -5.82 -0.99
C ILE A 123 11.97 -6.63 -0.64
N THR A 124 12.58 -6.35 0.50
CA THR A 124 13.95 -6.82 0.82
C THR A 124 14.02 -7.98 1.82
N GLY A 125 12.95 -8.20 2.58
CA GLY A 125 12.91 -9.09 3.74
C GLY A 125 13.79 -8.65 4.91
N GLN A 126 14.35 -7.43 4.88
CA GLN A 126 15.29 -6.94 5.88
C GLN A 126 14.79 -5.67 6.57
N PRO A 127 14.93 -5.53 7.90
CA PRO A 127 14.53 -4.33 8.61
C PRO A 127 15.39 -3.13 8.19
N TYR A 128 14.75 -1.98 8.01
CA TYR A 128 15.46 -0.73 7.78
C TYR A 128 16.02 -0.16 9.09
N ARG A 129 17.21 0.45 9.03
CA ARG A 129 17.81 1.18 10.16
C ARG A 129 17.99 2.64 9.76
N PRO A 130 17.17 3.55 10.31
CA PRO A 130 17.28 4.96 10.00
C PRO A 130 18.63 5.56 10.40
N ASN A 131 19.03 6.55 9.63
CA ASN A 131 20.20 7.36 9.93
C ASN A 131 19.91 8.28 11.13
N LEU A 132 20.74 8.16 12.16
CA LEU A 132 20.67 9.01 13.35
C LEU A 132 21.43 10.32 13.10
N VAL A 133 20.96 11.13 12.15
CA VAL A 133 21.50 12.48 11.96
C VAL A 133 20.71 13.44 12.84
N CYS A 134 21.33 13.91 13.91
CA CYS A 134 20.77 14.96 14.75
C CYS A 134 21.20 16.32 14.17
N GLY A 135 20.40 16.86 13.25
CA GLY A 135 20.58 18.22 12.76
C GLY A 135 20.30 19.25 13.85
N VAL A 136 21.08 20.33 13.89
CA VAL A 136 20.77 21.49 14.72
C VAL A 136 19.63 22.26 14.04
N PHE A 137 18.42 22.18 14.61
CA PHE A 137 17.29 22.97 14.14
C PHE A 137 17.34 24.38 14.75
N CYS A 138 17.80 25.35 13.96
CA CYS A 138 17.69 26.78 14.25
C CYS A 138 16.58 27.35 13.37
N PRO A 139 15.32 27.46 13.83
CA PRO A 139 14.28 28.05 13.00
C PRO A 139 14.57 29.52 12.75
N GLY A 140 14.35 29.94 11.51
CA GLY A 140 14.25 31.34 11.13
C GLY A 140 13.00 31.99 11.70
N ARG A 141 12.53 33.08 11.08
CA ARG A 141 11.28 33.71 11.50
C ARG A 141 10.12 32.76 11.22
N TRP A 142 9.13 32.72 12.12
CA TRP A 142 7.97 31.82 12.03
C TRP A 142 7.33 31.75 10.62
N ALA A 143 7.14 32.88 9.94
CA ALA A 143 6.57 32.91 8.60
C ALA A 143 7.51 32.35 7.51
N GLU A 144 8.83 32.53 7.66
CA GLU A 144 9.83 31.96 6.73
C GLU A 144 9.90 30.44 6.87
N GLU A 145 9.80 29.95 8.11
CA GLU A 145 9.75 28.52 8.41
C GLU A 145 8.51 27.85 7.81
N LEU A 146 7.33 28.45 7.99
CA LEU A 146 6.10 27.95 7.36
C LEU A 146 6.19 27.95 5.83
N ARG A 147 6.81 28.99 5.24
CA ARG A 147 7.02 29.07 3.80
C ARG A 147 7.95 27.94 3.32
N ARG A 148 9.05 27.69 4.03
CA ARG A 148 9.97 26.60 3.69
C ARG A 148 9.25 25.25 3.76
N SER A 149 8.60 24.96 4.87
CA SER A 149 7.87 23.70 5.05
C SER A 149 6.80 23.52 3.99
N TYR A 150 6.05 24.57 3.62
CA TYR A 150 5.06 24.48 2.53
C TYR A 150 5.68 23.99 1.22
N HIS A 151 6.85 24.51 0.86
CA HIS A 151 7.53 24.10 -0.36
C HIS A 151 8.10 22.70 -0.27
N GLU A 152 8.61 22.29 0.90
CA GLU A 152 9.05 20.93 1.16
C GLU A 152 7.89 19.94 0.91
N GLU A 153 6.77 20.10 1.61
CA GLU A 153 5.54 19.29 1.45
C GLU A 153 5.03 19.24 0.00
N ALA A 154 4.92 20.40 -0.65
CA ALA A 154 4.42 20.45 -2.03
C ALA A 154 5.38 19.77 -3.02
N CYS A 155 6.68 19.78 -2.75
CA CYS A 155 7.67 19.06 -3.55
C CYS A 155 7.65 17.56 -3.25
N SER A 156 7.55 17.16 -1.98
CA SER A 156 7.38 15.76 -1.57
C SER A 156 6.16 15.14 -2.23
N GLY A 157 5.00 15.82 -2.16
CA GLY A 157 3.77 15.41 -2.84
C GLY A 157 3.96 15.19 -4.35
N LEU A 158 4.64 16.11 -5.03
CA LEU A 158 4.96 15.98 -6.46
C LEU A 158 5.93 14.82 -6.74
N ASN A 159 6.93 14.63 -5.88
CA ASN A 159 7.92 13.57 -6.02
C ASN A 159 7.28 12.20 -5.86
N TYR A 160 6.40 12.02 -4.87
CA TYR A 160 5.63 10.79 -4.71
C TYR A 160 4.78 10.47 -5.93
N ALA A 161 4.02 11.44 -6.46
CA ALA A 161 3.21 11.26 -7.66
C ALA A 161 4.07 10.86 -8.88
N ARG A 162 5.22 11.51 -9.08
CA ARG A 162 6.15 11.16 -10.17
C ARG A 162 6.75 9.77 -10.02
N THR A 163 7.10 9.36 -8.80
CA THR A 163 7.61 8.01 -8.55
C THR A 163 6.49 6.98 -8.76
N ALA A 164 5.23 7.31 -8.42
CA ALA A 164 4.08 6.48 -8.72
C ALA A 164 3.90 6.30 -10.24
N ASP A 165 3.98 7.38 -11.03
CA ASP A 165 3.92 7.32 -12.49
C ASP A 165 5.08 6.53 -13.11
N GLY A 166 6.23 6.48 -12.42
CA GLY A 166 7.46 5.85 -12.88
C GLY A 166 7.57 4.35 -12.61
N THR A 167 6.63 3.73 -11.90
CA THR A 167 6.70 2.31 -11.51
C THR A 167 5.52 1.50 -12.02
N THR A 168 5.77 0.24 -12.37
CA THR A 168 4.76 -0.75 -12.76
C THR A 168 4.19 -1.51 -11.56
N ASP A 169 4.77 -1.33 -10.37
CA ASP A 169 4.32 -2.00 -9.15
C ASP A 169 3.04 -1.38 -8.61
N VAL A 170 1.90 -2.05 -8.85
CA VAL A 170 0.57 -1.55 -8.51
C VAL A 170 0.37 -1.22 -7.02
N CYS A 171 1.08 -1.90 -6.10
CA CYS A 171 0.94 -1.60 -4.67
C CYS A 171 1.80 -0.41 -4.26
N LEU A 172 2.98 -0.22 -4.87
CA LEU A 172 3.74 1.01 -4.70
C LEU A 172 3.02 2.21 -5.33
N VAL A 173 2.44 2.06 -6.53
CA VAL A 173 1.62 3.12 -7.15
C VAL A 173 0.53 3.60 -6.19
N LYS A 174 -0.20 2.66 -5.58
CA LYS A 174 -1.25 3.00 -4.62
C LYS A 174 -0.68 3.70 -3.38
N LEU A 175 0.36 3.14 -2.77
CA LEU A 175 1.00 3.71 -1.58
C LEU A 175 1.50 5.13 -1.83
N LEU A 176 2.24 5.34 -2.93
CA LEU A 176 2.86 6.62 -3.26
C LEU A 176 1.80 7.68 -3.60
N ASN A 177 0.71 7.33 -4.27
CA ASN A 177 -0.39 8.28 -4.49
C ASN A 177 -1.09 8.68 -3.19
N GLU A 178 -1.33 7.73 -2.27
CA GLU A 178 -1.87 8.06 -0.94
C GLU A 178 -0.94 8.99 -0.17
N LEU A 179 0.38 8.73 -0.17
CA LEU A 179 1.36 9.62 0.45
C LEU A 179 1.36 11.00 -0.23
N SER A 180 1.32 11.06 -1.57
CA SER A 180 1.23 12.32 -2.32
C SER A 180 0.04 13.19 -1.89
N GLU A 181 -1.13 12.58 -1.76
CA GLU A 181 -2.33 13.26 -1.26
C GLU A 181 -2.17 13.74 0.18
N ASP A 182 -1.50 12.95 1.03
CA ASP A 182 -1.22 13.29 2.42
C ASP A 182 -0.31 14.55 2.51
N GLU A 183 0.80 14.59 1.77
CA GLU A 183 1.73 15.74 1.68
C GLU A 183 1.04 17.00 1.16
N TYR A 184 0.16 16.89 0.16
CA TYR A 184 -0.58 18.06 -0.32
C TYR A 184 -1.54 18.61 0.75
N ARG A 185 -2.16 17.75 1.57
CA ARG A 185 -2.97 18.22 2.71
C ARG A 185 -2.11 18.89 3.79
N HIS A 186 -0.87 18.44 3.98
CA HIS A 186 0.08 19.10 4.87
C HIS A 186 0.46 20.49 4.36
N ALA A 187 0.76 20.63 3.07
CA ALA A 187 1.00 21.91 2.43
C ALA A 187 -0.19 22.87 2.62
N GLU A 188 -1.43 22.41 2.43
CA GLU A 188 -2.63 23.21 2.67
C GLU A 188 -2.73 23.69 4.13
N ARG A 189 -2.45 22.81 5.10
CA ARG A 189 -2.44 23.17 6.53
C ARG A 189 -1.37 24.22 6.83
N LEU A 190 -0.18 24.10 6.26
CA LEU A 190 0.89 25.09 6.42
C LEU A 190 0.53 26.45 5.81
N MET A 191 -0.12 26.45 4.64
CA MET A 191 -0.65 27.68 4.04
C MET A 191 -1.64 28.37 4.98
N ALA A 192 -2.59 27.63 5.57
CA ALA A 192 -3.54 28.18 6.53
C ALA A 192 -2.86 28.75 7.80
N LEU A 193 -1.81 28.09 8.30
CA LEU A 193 -1.00 28.63 9.40
C LEU A 193 -0.31 29.94 8.99
N LEU A 194 0.19 30.01 7.76
CA LEU A 194 0.89 31.18 7.23
C LEU A 194 -0.07 32.37 7.05
N GLU A 195 -1.23 32.15 6.44
CA GLU A 195 -2.29 33.16 6.30
C GLU A 195 -2.67 33.77 7.66
N ARG A 196 -2.88 32.92 8.66
CA ARG A 196 -3.19 33.37 10.02
C ARG A 196 -2.04 34.13 10.67
N SER A 197 -0.79 33.75 10.37
CA SER A 197 0.38 34.49 10.85
C SER A 197 0.45 35.89 10.25
N LEU A 198 0.28 36.01 8.94
CA LEU A 198 0.37 37.28 8.21
C LEU A 198 -0.81 38.21 8.57
N GLY A 199 -2.02 37.67 8.68
CA GLY A 199 -3.21 38.43 9.09
C GLY A 199 -3.14 38.97 10.52
N ARG A 200 -2.30 38.39 11.39
CA ARG A 200 -2.03 38.92 12.74
C ARG A 200 -0.95 39.99 12.75
N GLN A 201 0.03 39.92 11.85
CA GLN A 201 1.07 40.95 11.71
C GLN A 201 0.52 42.27 11.15
N GLY A 202 -0.50 42.22 10.30
CA GLY A 202 -1.16 43.43 9.76
C GLY A 202 -2.13 44.12 10.73
N ASN A 203 -2.42 43.51 11.88
CA ASN A 203 -3.33 44.02 12.92
C ASN A 203 -2.59 44.53 14.18
N CYS A 204 -1.28 44.77 14.08
CA CYS A 204 -0.41 45.36 15.11
C CYS A 204 0.24 46.62 14.55
#